data_AF-A0A3L7N3D9-F1
#
_entry.id   AF-A0A3L7N3D9-F1
#
_cell.length_a   1.000
_cell.length_b   1.000
_cell.length_c   1.000
_cell.angle_alpha   90.00
_cell.angle_beta   90.00
_cell.angle_gamma   90.00
#
_symmetry.space_group_name_H-M   'P 1'
#
loop_
_entity.id
_entity.type
_entity.pdbx_description
1 polymer ?
#
loop_
_entity_poly.entity_id
_entity_poly.type
_entity_poly.pdbx_seq_one_letter_code
_entity_poly.pdbx_strand_id
1 'polypeptide(L)' 'MTQILIHTDGASRGNPGQAAYSFLVRKAGSIIKEDAGKLGIMTNNQAEYTALVHALEFALNTHPDAEVI' A
#
# COMPACT_ATOMS: atom_id res chain seq x y z
N MET A 1 10.50 17.71 11.58
CA MET A 1 10.35 16.36 11.00
C MET A 1 9.25 16.41 9.96
N THR A 2 9.48 15.87 8.76
CA THR A 2 8.46 15.75 7.73
C THR A 2 7.88 14.34 7.77
N GLN A 3 6.61 14.23 8.15
CA GLN A 3 5.88 12.96 8.16
C GLN A 3 5.11 12.78 6.85
N ILE A 4 5.11 11.56 6.33
CA ILE A 4 4.14 11.10 5.33
C ILE A 4 3.23 10.07 5.99
N LEU A 5 1.98 10.03 5.55
CA LEU A 5 1.00 9.04 5.98
C LEU A 5 0.63 8.17 4.78
N ILE A 6 0.88 6.87 4.87
CA ILE A 6 0.54 5.92 3.82
C ILE A 6 -0.69 5.13 4.24
N HIS A 7 -1.74 5.17 3.43
CA HIS A 7 -2.90 4.29 3.59
C HIS A 7 -2.77 3.16 2.59
N THR A 8 -2.96 1.93 3.05
CA THR A 8 -2.88 0.73 2.23
C THR A 8 -4.20 0.00 2.32
N ASP A 9 -4.61 -0.60 1.21
CA ASP A 9 -5.77 -1.50 1.19
C ASP A 9 -5.54 -2.60 0.17
N GLY A 10 -6.01 -3.80 0.48
CA GLY A 10 -5.96 -4.94 -0.39
C GLY A 10 -7.24 -5.74 -0.25
N ALA A 11 -7.84 -6.12 -1.37
CA ALA A 11 -9.13 -6.77 -1.37
C ALA A 11 -9.16 -7.95 -2.32
N SER A 12 -9.95 -8.97 -1.95
CA SER A 12 -10.25 -10.11 -2.80
C SER A 12 -11.77 -10.31 -2.95
N ARG A 13 -12.23 -10.54 -4.19
CA ARG A 13 -13.62 -10.91 -4.50
C ARG A 13 -13.84 -12.41 -4.24
N GLY A 14 -14.01 -12.76 -2.96
CA GLY A 14 -13.99 -14.14 -2.44
C GLY A 14 -12.75 -14.38 -1.58
N ASN A 15 -12.62 -15.55 -0.96
CA ASN A 15 -11.46 -15.87 -0.12
C ASN A 15 -11.03 -17.35 -0.26
N PRO A 16 -10.29 -17.72 -1.34
CA PRO A 16 -9.62 -16.84 -2.31
C PRO A 16 -10.53 -16.35 -3.45
N GLY A 17 -10.08 -15.29 -4.15
CA GLY A 17 -10.81 -14.67 -5.26
C GLY A 17 -9.96 -13.68 -6.06
N GLN A 18 -10.58 -13.04 -7.06
CA GLN A 18 -9.90 -11.99 -7.85
C GLN A 18 -9.53 -10.82 -6.94
N ALA A 19 -8.23 -10.51 -6.87
CA ALA A 19 -7.65 -9.62 -5.88
C ALA A 19 -6.91 -8.44 -6.52
N ALA A 20 -6.80 -7.37 -5.73
CA ALA A 20 -6.06 -6.17 -6.07
C ALA A 20 -5.48 -5.53 -4.81
N TYR A 21 -4.46 -4.69 -4.99
CA TYR A 21 -3.93 -3.83 -3.94
C TYR A 21 -4.07 -2.36 -4.35
N SER A 22 -4.00 -1.48 -3.36
CA SER A 22 -3.79 -0.06 -3.54
C SER A 22 -3.07 0.56 -2.34
N PHE A 23 -2.36 1.66 -2.57
CA PHE A 23 -1.94 2.55 -1.51
C PHE A 23 -1.97 4.01 -1.96
N LEU A 24 -2.07 4.92 -1.00
CA LEU A 24 -1.90 6.35 -1.23
C LEU A 24 -1.05 6.97 -0.14
N VAL A 25 -0.30 7.99 -0.51
CA VAL A 25 0.61 8.72 0.37
C VAL A 25 0.10 10.15 0.52
N ARG A 26 -0.01 10.59 1.77
CA ARG A 26 -0.38 11.96 2.14
C ARG A 26 0.78 12.68 2.81
N LYS A 27 0.93 13.96 2.50
CA LYS A 27 1.84 14.89 3.18
C LYS A 27 1.12 16.21 3.40
N ALA A 28 1.09 16.69 4.64
CA ALA A 28 0.41 17.93 5.02
C ALA A 28 -1.06 18.00 4.53
N GLY A 29 -1.79 16.89 4.59
CA GLY A 29 -3.20 16.80 4.19
C GLY A 29 -3.44 16.54 2.70
N SER A 30 -2.45 16.77 1.84
CA SER A 30 -2.54 16.53 0.39
C SER A 30 -2.08 15.12 0.01
N ILE A 31 -2.77 14.51 -0.96
CA ILE A 31 -2.31 13.27 -1.60
C ILE A 31 -1.15 13.62 -2.54
N ILE A 32 -0.03 12.93 -2.39
CA ILE A 32 1.20 13.15 -3.19
C ILE A 32 1.56 11.96 -4.07
N LYS A 33 0.98 10.79 -3.81
CA LYS A 33 1.17 9.56 -4.60
C LYS A 33 -0.02 8.63 -4.39
N GLU A 34 -0.40 7.95 -5.46
CA GLU A 34 -1.33 6.82 -5.46
C GLU A 34 -0.73 5.71 -6.32
N ASP A 35 -1.00 4.47 -5.95
CA ASP A 35 -0.67 3.30 -6.76
C ASP A 35 -1.65 2.15 -6.50
N ALA A 36 -1.87 1.32 -7.51
CA ALA A 36 -2.76 0.18 -7.44
C ALA A 36 -2.45 -0.85 -8.53
N GLY A 37 -2.74 -2.12 -8.24
CA GLY A 37 -2.49 -3.20 -9.18
C GLY A 37 -3.36 -4.43 -8.96
N LYS A 38 -3.53 -5.25 -10.01
CA LYS A 38 -4.24 -6.53 -9.95
C LYS A 38 -3.27 -7.61 -9.46
N LEU A 39 -3.75 -8.50 -8.59
CA LEU A 39 -2.98 -9.57 -7.96
C LEU A 39 -3.37 -10.98 -8.43
N GLY A 40 -4.36 -11.10 -9.32
CA GLY A 40 -4.88 -12.40 -9.75
C GLY A 40 -5.73 -13.05 -8.66
N ILE A 41 -5.58 -14.35 -8.43
CA ILE A 41 -6.33 -15.06 -7.40
C ILE A 41 -5.53 -15.12 -6.10
N MET A 42 -6.02 -14.45 -5.06
CA MET A 42 -5.41 -14.45 -3.72
C MET A 42 -6.49 -14.49 -2.62
N THR A 43 -6.10 -14.80 -1.39
CA THR A 43 -6.93 -14.54 -0.20
C THR A 43 -6.97 -13.06 0.13
N ASN A 44 -7.95 -12.63 0.94
CA ASN A 44 -8.03 -11.23 1.37
C ASN A 44 -6.76 -10.79 2.11
N ASN A 45 -6.28 -11.62 3.04
CA ASN A 45 -5.08 -11.32 3.82
C ASN A 45 -3.85 -11.18 2.91
N GLN A 46 -3.68 -12.05 1.91
CA GLN A 46 -2.60 -11.93 0.93
C GLN A 46 -2.65 -10.60 0.17
N ALA A 47 -3.85 -10.13 -0.19
CA ALA A 47 -4.02 -8.85 -0.86
C ALA A 47 -3.63 -7.67 0.06
N GLU A 48 -4.08 -7.66 1.32
CA GLU A 48 -3.75 -6.61 2.30
C GLU A 48 -2.24 -6.54 2.58
N TYR A 49 -1.59 -7.69 2.81
CA TYR A 49 -0.13 -7.73 3.00
C TYR A 49 0.62 -7.29 1.75
N THR A 50 0.14 -7.63 0.55
CA THR A 50 0.77 -7.18 -0.70
C THR A 50 0.67 -5.66 -0.85
N ALA A 51 -0.46 -5.05 -0.46
CA ALA A 51 -0.61 -3.60 -0.43
C ALA A 51 0.42 -2.94 0.52
N LEU A 52 0.60 -3.52 1.70
CA LEU A 52 1.58 -3.04 2.68
C LEU A 52 3.03 -3.16 2.15
N VAL A 53 3.38 -4.28 1.53
CA VAL A 53 4.72 -4.47 0.94
C VAL A 53 5.00 -3.41 -0.12
N HIS A 54 4.08 -3.19 -1.07
CA HIS A 54 4.28 -2.17 -2.11
C HIS A 54 4.39 -0.74 -1.55
N ALA A 55 3.62 -0.43 -0.51
CA ALA A 55 3.72 0.84 0.20
C ALA A 55 5.09 1.04 0.89
N LEU A 56 5.62 -0.02 1.53
CA LEU A 56 6.93 0.01 2.17
C LEU A 56 8.08 0.05 1.16
N GLU A 57 7.96 -0.66 0.03
CA GLU A 57 8.91 -0.55 -1.09
C GLU A 57 8.97 0.88 -1.63
N PHE A 58 7.81 1.54 -1.80
CA PHE A 58 7.76 2.95 -2.16
C PHE A 58 8.46 3.82 -1.11
N ALA A 59 8.18 3.60 0.18
CA ALA A 59 8.79 4.37 1.26
C ALA A 59 10.31 4.20 1.29
N LEU A 60 10.81 2.96 1.18
CA LEU A 60 12.24 2.64 1.16
C LEU A 60 12.97 3.31 -0.01
N ASN A 61 12.34 3.33 -1.19
CA ASN A 61 12.93 3.93 -2.39
C ASN A 61 12.93 5.47 -2.39
N THR A 62 12.01 6.10 -1.65
CA THR A 62 11.82 7.56 -1.68
C THR A 62 12.26 8.27 -0.39
N HIS A 63 12.29 7.54 0.72
CA HIS A 63 12.62 8.01 2.06
C HIS A 63 13.46 6.92 2.79
N PRO A 64 14.68 6.63 2.32
CA PRO A 64 15.48 5.50 2.82
C PRO A 64 15.83 5.59 4.32
N ASP A 65 15.86 6.81 4.88
CA ASP A 65 16.13 7.06 6.29
C ASP A 65 14.86 7.20 7.14
N ALA A 66 13.68 6.86 6.59
CA ALA A 66 12.43 6.95 7.32
C ALA A 66 12.30 5.87 8.39
N GLU A 67 11.78 6.27 9.54
CA GLU A 67 11.36 5.35 10.59
C GLU A 67 9.84 5.14 10.49
N VAL A 68 9.43 3.88 10.65
CA VAL A 68 8.02 3.52 10.78
C VAL A 68 7.63 3.73 12.25
N ILE A 69 6.62 4.56 12.48
CA ILE A 69 6.12 4.96 13.81
C ILE A 69 4.69 4.51 14.05
#